data_AF-A0A822IU73-F1
#
_entry.id   AF-A0A822IU73-F1
#
_cell.length_a   1.000
_cell.length_b   1.000
_cell.length_c   1.000
_cell.angle_alpha   90.00
_cell.angle_beta   90.00
_cell.angle_gamma   90.00
#
_symmetry.space_group_name_H-M   'P 1'
#
loop_
_entity.id
_entity.type
_entity.pdbx_description
1 polymer ?
#
loop_
_entity_poly.entity_id
_entity_poly.type
_entity_poly.pdbx_seq_one_letter_code
_entity_poly.pdbx_strand_id
1 'polypeptide(L)'
;MSLEKLFTGSATAKILDVLWEYQDIDLTLTDISDEAGIHYTTLMKALPELEKLGLVTMTRQVGNAKLYQINRDDVVVKRLVKFLNALNIRFAEKEVVQQNLQQQNRKEELMLVSTDLVG
;
A
#
# COMPACT_ATOMS: atom_id res chain seq x y z
N MET A 1 -0.45 -1.16 -1.51
CA MET A 1 -0.53 0.15 -0.83
C MET A 1 -1.97 0.63 -0.59
N SER A 2 -2.52 0.42 0.60
CA SER A 2 -3.92 0.80 0.92
C SER A 2 -4.03 2.04 1.80
N LEU A 3 -3.00 2.39 2.57
CA LEU A 3 -2.95 3.68 3.24
C LEU A 3 -2.79 4.81 2.24
N GLU A 4 -1.99 4.63 1.19
CA GLU A 4 -1.82 5.63 0.12
C GLU A 4 -3.16 5.94 -0.57
N LYS A 5 -3.96 4.90 -0.88
CA LYS A 5 -5.31 5.05 -1.44
C LYS A 5 -6.24 5.87 -0.52
N LEU A 6 -6.07 5.78 0.81
CA LEU A 6 -6.89 6.51 1.78
C LEU A 6 -6.35 7.91 2.10
N PHE A 7 -5.03 8.06 2.14
CA PHE A 7 -4.30 9.27 2.52
C PHE A 7 -3.42 9.73 1.36
N THR A 8 -4.07 10.03 0.23
CA THR A 8 -3.40 10.37 -1.02
C THR A 8 -2.38 11.50 -0.85
N GLY A 9 -1.18 11.30 -1.39
CA GLY A 9 -0.07 12.25 -1.30
C GLY A 9 0.70 12.22 0.03
N SER A 10 0.30 11.40 1.01
CA SER A 10 1.04 11.27 2.27
C SER A 10 2.28 10.38 2.12
N ALA A 11 3.46 10.97 2.28
CA ALA A 11 4.71 10.22 2.32
C ALA A 11 4.73 9.20 3.46
N THR A 12 4.22 9.57 4.63
CA THR A 12 4.09 8.69 5.79
C THR A 12 3.24 7.47 5.48
N ALA A 13 2.10 7.65 4.80
CA ALA A 13 1.23 6.54 4.41
C ALA A 13 1.95 5.57 3.46
N LYS A 14 2.66 6.11 2.46
CA LYS A 14 3.43 5.32 1.50
C LYS A 14 4.55 4.51 2.17
N ILE A 15 5.32 5.13 3.06
CA ILE A 15 6.39 4.46 3.81
C ILE A 15 5.83 3.30 4.65
N LEU A 16 4.73 3.53 5.37
CA LEU A 16 4.11 2.50 6.19
C LEU A 16 3.52 1.36 5.35
N ASP A 17 2.91 1.68 4.20
CA ASP A 17 2.44 0.66 3.26
C ASP A 17 3.59 -0.23 2.77
N VAL A 18 4.70 0.36 2.32
CA VAL A 18 5.89 -0.37 1.83
C VAL A 18 6.50 -1.25 2.92
N LEU A 19 6.74 -0.69 4.12
CA LEU A 19 7.34 -1.45 5.21
C LEU A 19 6.41 -2.55 5.74
N TRP A 20 5.10 -2.40 5.59
CA TRP A 20 4.13 -3.46 5.86
C TRP A 20 4.13 -4.54 4.77
N GLU A 21 4.18 -4.13 3.50
CA GLU A 21 4.19 -5.02 2.34
C GLU A 21 5.44 -5.91 2.32
N TYR A 22 6.58 -5.35 2.69
CA TYR A 22 7.88 -6.03 2.77
C TYR A 22 8.31 -6.37 4.21
N GLN A 23 7.37 -6.58 5.12
CA GLN A 23 7.62 -6.77 6.56
C GLN A 23 8.52 -7.96 6.94
N ASP A 24 8.73 -8.92 6.03
CA ASP A 24 9.53 -10.12 6.26
C ASP A 24 11.00 -9.96 5.83
N ILE A 25 11.35 -8.81 5.25
CA ILE A 25 12.72 -8.45 4.88
C ILE A 25 13.09 -7.08 5.42
N ASP A 26 14.39 -6.83 5.52
CA ASP A 26 14.93 -5.54 5.92
C ASP A 26 15.15 -4.69 4.66
N LEU A 27 14.62 -3.47 4.63
CA LEU A 27 14.74 -2.57 3.47
C LEU A 27 15.75 -1.46 3.72
N THR A 28 16.59 -1.16 2.73
CA THR A 28 17.44 0.04 2.78
C THR A 28 16.62 1.31 2.57
N LEU A 29 17.18 2.47 2.91
CA LEU A 29 16.54 3.76 2.63
C LEU A 29 16.25 3.96 1.14
N THR A 30 17.13 3.47 0.26
CA THR A 30 16.92 3.53 -1.20
C THR A 30 15.74 2.66 -1.61
N ASP A 31 15.69 1.41 -1.13
CA ASP A 31 14.57 0.49 -1.42
C ASP A 31 13.23 1.11 -0.98
N ILE A 32 13.16 1.69 0.22
CA ILE A 32 11.94 2.35 0.71
C ILE A 32 11.55 3.52 -0.19
N SER A 33 12.53 4.34 -0.61
CA SER A 33 12.28 5.50 -1.47
C SER A 33 11.70 5.07 -2.82
N ASP A 34 12.31 4.04 -3.42
CA ASP A 34 11.98 3.54 -4.74
C ASP A 34 10.61 2.84 -4.73
N GLU A 35 10.39 1.91 -3.79
CA GLU A 35 9.12 1.19 -3.65
C GLU A 35 7.95 2.11 -3.28
N ALA A 36 8.20 3.13 -2.44
CA ALA A 36 7.17 4.10 -2.07
C ALA A 36 6.89 5.12 -3.19
N GLY A 37 7.73 5.19 -4.22
CA GLY A 37 7.68 6.21 -5.25
C GLY A 37 7.74 7.62 -4.65
N ILE A 38 8.62 7.83 -3.67
CA ILE A 38 8.88 9.14 -3.05
C ILE A 38 10.34 9.52 -3.25
N HIS A 39 10.61 10.82 -3.33
CA HIS A 39 11.99 11.29 -3.40
C HIS A 39 12.72 11.07 -2.06
N TYR A 40 14.02 10.76 -2.11
CA TYR A 40 14.83 10.45 -0.93
C TYR A 40 14.79 11.56 0.13
N THR A 41 14.80 12.83 -0.28
CA THR A 41 14.69 13.97 0.65
C THR A 41 13.35 14.02 1.38
N THR A 42 12.27 13.50 0.78
CA THR A 42 10.96 13.37 1.41
C THR A 42 10.97 12.22 2.43
N LEU A 43 11.58 11.08 2.07
CA LEU A 43 11.79 9.96 3.00
C LEU A 43 12.56 10.41 4.24
N MET A 44 13.67 11.15 4.06
CA MET A 44 14.51 11.62 5.16
C MET A 44 13.81 12.62 6.09
N LYS A 45 12.67 13.21 5.69
CA LYS A 45 11.85 14.05 6.57
C LYS A 45 10.81 13.23 7.34
N ALA A 46 10.21 12.23 6.70
CA ALA A 46 9.10 11.46 7.28
C ALA A 46 9.56 10.27 8.13
N LEU A 47 10.58 9.54 7.68
CA LEU A 47 11.04 8.32 8.35
C LEU A 47 11.55 8.56 9.79
N PRO A 48 12.32 9.63 10.08
CA PRO A 48 12.77 9.87 11.45
C PRO A 48 11.62 10.12 12.43
N GLU A 49 10.52 10.74 11.99
CA GLU A 49 9.34 10.94 12.84
C GLU A 49 8.61 9.62 13.10
N LEU A 50 8.53 8.73 12.10
CA LEU A 50 8.00 7.37 12.28
C LEU A 50 8.85 6.54 13.24
N GLU A 51 10.17 6.65 13.14
CA GLU A 51 11.13 5.98 14.03
C GLU A 51 11.02 6.52 15.46
N LYS A 52 10.93 7.84 15.64
CA LYS A 52 10.72 8.48 16.94
C LYS A 52 9.43 8.06 17.63
N LEU A 53 8.38 7.80 16.84
CA LEU A 53 7.10 7.28 17.33
C LEU A 53 7.13 5.77 17.62
N GLY A 54 8.24 5.08 17.29
CA GLY A 54 8.39 3.63 17.46
C GLY A 54 7.60 2.80 16.46
N LEU A 55 7.06 3.40 15.39
CA LEU A 55 6.27 2.70 14.38
C LEU A 55 7.16 1.92 13.39
N VAL A 56 8.38 2.39 13.21
CA VAL A 56 9.43 1.85 12.34
C VAL A 56 10.71 1.78 13.16
N THR A 57 11.59 0.82 12.87
CA THR A 57 12.89 0.71 13.53
C THR A 57 13.99 0.47 12.50
N MET A 58 15.13 1.13 12.69
CA MET A 58 16.39 0.66 12.09
C MET A 58 16.74 -0.69 12.73
N THR A 59 17.01 -1.70 11.91
CA THR A 59 17.26 -3.09 12.38
C THR A 59 18.74 -3.41 12.38
N ARG A 60 19.43 -3.14 11.27
CA ARG A 60 20.85 -3.45 11.08
C ARG A 60 21.51 -2.54 10.06
N GLN A 61 22.84 -2.56 10.06
CA GLN A 61 23.68 -1.88 9.07
C GLN A 61 24.50 -2.91 8.28
N VAL A 62 24.49 -2.79 6.95
CA VAL A 62 25.32 -3.61 6.05
C VAL A 62 26.18 -2.68 5.22
N GLY A 63 27.49 -2.68 5.48
CA GLY A 63 28.39 -1.66 4.95
C GLY A 63 27.97 -0.26 5.42
N ASN A 64 27.64 0.62 4.47
CA ASN A 64 27.12 1.97 4.76
C ASN A 64 25.59 2.06 4.72
N ALA A 65 24.88 0.99 4.32
CA ALA A 65 23.44 1.00 4.20
C ALA A 65 22.79 0.70 5.56
N LYS A 66 21.87 1.57 5.98
CA LYS A 66 20.97 1.32 7.11
C LYS A 66 19.71 0.65 6.61
N LEU A 67 19.28 -0.39 7.29
CA LEU A 67 18.07 -1.12 6.96
C LEU A 67 16.99 -0.94 8.03
N TYR A 68 15.74 -0.97 7.60
CA TYR A 68 14.58 -0.63 8.41
C TYR A 68 13.45 -1.64 8.22
N GLN A 69 12.64 -1.79 9.27
CA GLN A 69 11.40 -2.56 9.28
C GLN A 69 10.29 -1.83 10.02
N ILE A 70 9.04 -2.19 9.72
CA ILE A 70 7.91 -1.83 10.56
C ILE A 70 8.03 -2.54 11.92
N ASN A 71 7.78 -1.82 13.02
CA ASN A 71 7.94 -2.37 14.37
C ASN A 71 6.72 -3.24 14.76
N ARG A 72 6.70 -4.50 14.30
CA ARG A 72 5.56 -5.41 14.49
C ARG A 72 5.25 -5.75 15.95
N ASP A 73 6.18 -5.50 16.87
CA ASP A 73 5.98 -5.75 18.29
C ASP A 73 5.20 -4.64 19.01
N ASP A 74 5.21 -3.43 18.44
CA ASP A 74 4.50 -2.27 18.99
C ASP A 74 2.96 -2.43 18.93
N VAL A 75 2.29 -1.97 20.00
CA VAL A 75 0.83 -2.12 20.13
C VAL A 75 0.05 -1.24 19.16
N VAL A 76 0.56 -0.07 18.81
CA VAL A 76 -0.04 0.83 17.83
C VAL A 76 0.13 0.26 16.43
N VAL A 77 1.32 -0.26 16.10
CA VAL A 77 1.58 -0.95 14.83
C VAL A 77 0.68 -2.18 14.68
N LYS A 78 0.52 -3.01 15.71
CA LYS A 78 -0.41 -4.16 15.67
C LYS A 78 -1.85 -3.74 15.35
N ARG A 79 -2.31 -2.59 15.86
CA ARG A 79 -3.63 -2.02 15.55
C ARG A 79 -3.69 -1.50 14.12
N LEU A 80 -2.64 -0.81 13.66
CA LEU A 80 -2.51 -0.34 12.28
C LEU A 80 -2.58 -1.52 11.29
N VAL A 81 -1.89 -2.62 11.56
CA VAL A 81 -1.90 -3.83 10.74
C VAL A 81 -3.31 -4.44 10.64
N LYS A 82 -4.03 -4.53 11.76
CA LYS A 82 -5.42 -5.01 11.74
C LYS A 82 -6.31 -4.10 10.89
N PHE A 83 -6.13 -2.79 11.00
CA PHE A 83 -6.85 -1.82 10.18
C PHE A 83 -6.51 -1.97 8.69
N LEU A 84 -5.21 -2.06 8.35
CA LEU A 84 -4.70 -2.29 7.01
C LEU A 84 -5.30 -3.55 6.36
N ASN A 85 -5.32 -4.67 7.08
CA ASN A 85 -5.89 -5.91 6.59
C ASN A 85 -7.40 -5.78 6.32
N ALA A 86 -8.15 -5.17 7.24
CA ALA A 86 -9.58 -4.92 7.03
C ALA A 86 -9.85 -3.97 5.85
N LEU A 87 -8.99 -2.97 5.66
CA LEU A 87 -9.08 -2.02 4.56
C LEU A 87 -8.76 -2.71 3.21
N ASN A 88 -7.74 -3.57 3.17
CA ASN A 88 -7.38 -4.37 2.00
C ASN A 88 -8.55 -5.26 1.55
N ILE A 89 -9.16 -5.98 2.50
CA ILE A 89 -10.33 -6.83 2.23
C ILE A 89 -11.47 -5.99 1.63
N ARG A 90 -11.75 -4.82 2.23
CA ARG A 90 -12.80 -3.93 1.73
C ARG A 90 -12.54 -3.40 0.32
N PHE A 91 -11.28 -3.09 -0.01
CA PHE A 91 -10.92 -2.69 -1.36
C PHE A 91 -11.11 -3.85 -2.35
N ALA A 92 -10.67 -5.06 -2.00
CA ALA A 92 -10.86 -6.24 -2.83
C ALA A 92 -12.35 -6.54 -3.09
N GLU A 93 -13.20 -6.50 -2.06
CA GLU A 93 -14.65 -6.67 -2.19
C GLU A 93 -15.26 -5.64 -3.16
N LYS A 94 -14.87 -4.37 -3.05
CA LYS A 94 -15.34 -3.32 -3.96
C LYS A 94 -14.87 -3.55 -5.40
N GLU A 95 -13.63 -3.94 -5.60
CA GLU A 95 -13.07 -4.21 -6.92
C GLU A 95 -13.82 -5.37 -7.62
N VAL A 96 -14.13 -6.45 -6.91
CA VAL A 96 -14.93 -7.57 -7.44
C VAL A 96 -16.33 -7.13 -7.86
N VAL A 97 -17.02 -6.36 -7.02
CA VAL A 97 -18.37 -5.85 -7.36
C VAL A 97 -18.33 -4.99 -8.62
N GLN A 98 -17.36 -4.09 -8.76
CA GLN A 98 -17.23 -3.23 -9.94
C GLN A 98 -16.94 -4.05 -11.21
N GLN A 99 -16.06 -5.05 -11.14
CA GLN A 99 -15.77 -5.93 -12.27
C GLN A 99 -17.01 -6.71 -12.73
N ASN A 100 -17.81 -7.23 -11.80
CA ASN A 100 -19.05 -7.94 -12.12
C ASN A 100 -20.06 -7.03 -12.82
N LEU A 101 -20.26 -5.81 -12.32
CA LEU A 101 -21.15 -4.82 -12.96
C LEU A 101 -20.67 -4.46 -14.37
N GLN A 102 -19.36 -4.24 -14.55
CA GLN A 102 -18.79 -3.96 -15.88
C GLN A 102 -18.96 -5.13 -16.86
N GLN A 103 -18.81 -6.37 -16.39
CA GLN A 103 -19.03 -7.55 -17.21
C GLN A 103 -20.51 -7.75 -17.59
N GLN A 104 -21.44 -7.43 -16.68
CA GLN A 104 -22.87 -7.46 -16.95
C GLN A 104 -23.23 -6.42 -18.02
N ASN A 105 -22.86 -5.16 -17.82
CA ASN A 105 -23.13 -4.08 -18.78
C ASN A 105 -22.56 -4.40 -20.17
N ARG A 106 -21.32 -4.92 -20.25
CA ARG A 106 -20.70 -5.32 -21.52
C ARG A 106 -21.46 -6.45 -22.21
N LYS A 107 -21.98 -7.43 -21.48
CA LYS A 107 -22.79 -8.53 -22.04
C LYS A 107 -24.12 -8.02 -22.58
N GLU A 108 -24.77 -7.09 -21.89
CA GLU A 108 -26.02 -6.47 -22.33
C GLU A 108 -25.82 -5.65 -23.62
N GLU A 109 -24.75 -4.85 -23.70
CA GLU A 109 -24.38 -4.11 -24.92
C GLU A 109 -24.12 -5.04 -26.12
N LEU A 110 -23.39 -6.15 -25.92
CA LEU A 110 -23.13 -7.15 -26.96
C LEU A 110 -24.41 -7.82 -27.48
N MET A 111 -25.39 -8.09 -26.60
CA MET A 111 -26.68 -8.64 -27.01
C MET A 111 -27.47 -7.66 -27.87
N LEU A 112 -27.52 -6.38 -27.48
CA LEU A 112 -28.22 -5.32 -28.24
C LEU A 112 -27.63 -5.12 -29.65
N VAL A 113 -26.30 -5.12 -29.78
CA VAL A 113 -25.64 -4.99 -31.09
C VAL A 113 -25.93 -6.21 -31.99
N SER A 114 -26.04 -7.41 -31.42
CA SER A 114 -26.34 -8.61 -32.20
C SER A 114 -27.77 -8.66 -32.75
N THR A 115 -28.74 -8.06 -32.03
CA THR A 115 -30.12 -7.96 -32.49
C THR A 115 -30.30 -6.94 -33.62
N ASP A 116 -29.51 -5.87 -33.64
CA ASP A 116 -29.59 -4.82 -34.67
C ASP A 116 -28.98 -5.24 -36.02
N LEU A 117 -28.15 -6.29 -36.06
CA LEU A 117 -27.53 -6.82 -37.28
C LEU A 117 -28.40 -7.85 -38.03
N VAL A 118 -29.50 -8.30 -37.42
CA VAL A 118 -30.39 -9.35 -37.97
C VAL A 118 -31.73 -8.78 -38.46
N GLY A 119 -31.96 -7.46 -38.29
CA GLY A 119 -33.10 -6.70 -38.83
C GLY A 119 -32.75 -5.93 -40.09
#